data_AF-A0A950FJD3-F1
#
_entry.id   AF-A0A950FJD3-F1
#
_cell.length_a   1.000
_cell.length_b   1.000
_cell.length_c   1.000
_cell.angle_alpha   90.00
_cell.angle_beta   90.00
_cell.angle_gamma   90.00
#
_symmetry.space_group_name_H-M   'P 1'
#
loop_
_entity.id
_entity.type
_entity.pdbx_description
1 polymer ?
#
loop_
_entity_poly.entity_id
_entity_poly.type
_entity_poly.pdbx_seq_one_letter_code
_entity_poly.pdbx_strand_id
1 'polypeptide(L)'
;MSRQRATLGATGVFAVPKTKPANKPATSRPDREGRAPLPFWATIAAKKQLRFLAAEHDTNQQALMTEALNLLFHKYGKPEIA
;
A
#
# COMPACT_ATOMS: atom_id res chain seq x y z
N MET A 1 -38.24 36.15 -18.26
CA MET A 1 -38.29 34.89 -17.49
C MET A 1 -36.86 34.45 -17.18
N SER A 2 -36.31 34.88 -16.04
CA SER A 2 -34.95 34.53 -15.59
C SER A 2 -35.05 33.59 -14.39
N ARG A 3 -34.54 32.36 -14.51
CA ARG A 3 -34.50 31.41 -13.40
C ARG A 3 -33.17 31.57 -12.66
N GLN A 4 -33.21 32.16 -11.47
CA GLN A 4 -32.11 32.09 -10.51
C GLN A 4 -31.93 30.63 -10.08
N ARG A 5 -30.75 30.06 -10.31
CA ARG A 5 -30.35 28.78 -9.71
C ARG A 5 -29.95 29.05 -8.26
N ALA A 6 -30.72 28.54 -7.31
CA ALA A 6 -30.38 28.57 -5.90
C ALA A 6 -29.12 27.72 -5.64
N THR A 7 -28.06 28.35 -5.14
CA THR A 7 -26.84 27.70 -4.65
C THR A 7 -27.10 27.10 -3.27
N LEU A 8 -27.64 25.88 -3.22
CA LEU A 8 -27.72 25.08 -2.01
C LEU A 8 -26.42 24.29 -1.84
N GLY A 9 -25.51 24.79 -0.99
CA GLY A 9 -24.28 24.07 -0.66
C GLY A 9 -23.27 24.79 0.24
N ALA A 10 -23.60 25.96 0.79
CA ALA A 10 -22.70 26.76 1.62
C ALA A 10 -22.98 26.68 3.14
N THR A 11 -23.63 25.62 3.63
CA THR A 11 -23.67 25.33 5.07
C THR A 11 -22.36 24.64 5.44
N GLY A 12 -21.41 25.41 5.96
CA GLY A 12 -20.09 24.97 6.42
C GLY A 12 -20.12 24.03 7.63
N VAL A 13 -20.74 22.86 7.48
CA VAL A 13 -20.89 21.84 8.54
C VAL A 13 -19.67 20.91 8.62
N PHE A 14 -18.75 20.95 7.64
CA PHE A 14 -17.54 20.13 7.64
C PHE A 14 -16.27 20.99 7.68
N ALA A 15 -16.08 21.74 8.76
CA ALA A 15 -14.76 22.26 9.09
C ALA A 15 -13.85 21.08 9.47
N VAL A 16 -12.91 20.71 8.61
CA VAL A 16 -11.90 19.68 8.91
C VAL A 16 -10.90 20.29 9.90
N PRO A 17 -10.80 19.81 11.15
CA PRO A 17 -9.78 20.30 12.06
C PRO A 17 -8.41 19.87 11.52
N LYS A 18 -7.57 20.85 11.17
CA LYS A 18 -6.14 20.62 10.90
C LYS A 18 -5.40 20.41 12.22
N THR A 19 -5.58 19.26 12.84
CA THR A 19 -4.68 18.78 13.90
C THR A 19 -3.48 18.10 13.25
N LYS A 20 -2.31 18.75 13.35
CA LYS A 20 -1.00 18.15 13.07
C LYS A 20 -0.85 16.92 13.97
N PRO A 21 -0.60 15.70 13.45
CA PRO A 21 -0.55 14.54 14.31
C PRO A 21 0.67 14.64 15.24
N ALA A 22 0.41 14.50 16.54
CA ALA A 22 1.44 14.23 17.52
C ALA A 22 2.17 12.94 17.13
N ASN A 23 3.50 12.95 17.24
CA ASN A 23 4.37 11.81 16.97
C ASN A 23 4.05 10.72 18.01
N LYS A 24 3.07 9.86 17.70
CA LYS A 24 2.74 8.73 18.57
C LYS A 24 3.95 7.80 18.61
N PRO A 25 4.39 7.31 19.79
CA PRO A 25 5.45 6.31 19.85
C PRO A 25 5.02 5.12 18.99
N ALA A 26 5.95 4.59 18.20
CA ALA A 26 5.69 3.49 17.29
C ALA A 26 5.15 2.30 18.11
N THR A 27 3.86 2.04 18.02
CA THR A 27 3.27 0.83 18.57
C THR A 27 4.03 -0.35 17.98
N SER A 28 4.61 -1.21 18.83
CA SER A 28 5.30 -2.41 18.36
C SER A 28 4.33 -3.18 17.47
N ARG A 29 4.82 -3.58 16.29
CA ARG A 29 4.08 -4.35 15.30
C ARG A 29 4.68 -5.74 15.27
N PRO A 30 4.10 -6.71 16.00
CA PRO A 30 4.66 -8.06 16.09
C PRO A 30 4.80 -8.71 14.70
N ASP A 31 3.89 -8.38 13.79
CA ASP A 31 3.89 -8.86 12.42
C ASP A 31 5.09 -8.35 11.56
N ARG A 32 5.83 -7.36 12.07
CA ARG A 32 7.03 -6.79 11.44
C ARG A 32 8.32 -7.09 12.20
N GLU A 33 8.27 -7.84 13.30
CA GLU A 33 9.49 -8.22 14.02
C GLU A 33 10.40 -9.03 13.08
N GLY A 34 11.68 -8.63 13.01
CA GLY A 34 12.66 -9.23 12.09
C GLY A 34 12.47 -8.87 10.61
N ARG A 35 11.51 -8.01 10.25
CA ARG A 35 11.24 -7.62 8.85
C ARG A 35 11.59 -6.15 8.61
N ALA A 36 12.28 -5.87 7.52
CA ALA A 36 12.56 -4.51 7.05
C ALA A 36 11.75 -4.19 5.78
N PRO A 37 11.26 -2.93 5.61
CA PRO A 37 10.61 -2.53 4.37
C PRO A 37 11.65 -2.48 3.23
N LEU A 38 11.28 -3.00 2.05
CA LEU A 38 12.07 -2.90 0.83
C LEU A 38 11.35 -2.01 -0.20
N PRO A 39 11.52 -0.68 -0.13
CA PRO A 39 10.87 0.23 -1.07
C PRO A 39 11.60 0.19 -2.43
N PHE A 40 10.84 -0.07 -3.50
CA PHE A 40 11.31 0.10 -4.87
C PHE A 40 10.18 0.63 -5.76
N TRP A 41 10.55 1.29 -6.86
CA TRP A 41 9.59 1.81 -7.83
C TRP A 41 9.28 0.75 -8.88
N ALA A 42 8.01 0.40 -9.03
CA ALA A 42 7.50 -0.44 -10.12
C ALA A 42 6.55 0.37 -11.00
N THR A 43 6.37 -0.06 -12.25
CA THR A 43 5.35 0.55 -13.11
C THR A 43 3.95 0.28 -12.54
N ILE A 44 3.00 1.17 -12.85
CA ILE A 44 1.60 0.99 -12.42
C ILE A 44 1.02 -0.31 -12.99
N ALA A 45 1.40 -0.67 -14.22
CA ALA A 45 0.99 -1.92 -14.86
C ALA A 45 1.49 -3.15 -14.10
N ALA A 46 2.78 -3.19 -13.74
CA ALA A 46 3.37 -4.29 -12.97
C ALA A 46 2.67 -4.47 -11.61
N LYS A 47 2.41 -3.35 -10.91
CA LYS A 47 1.66 -3.39 -9.64
C LYS A 47 0.24 -3.96 -9.81
N LYS A 48 -0.45 -3.65 -10.91
CA LYS A 48 -1.78 -4.21 -11.20
C LYS A 48 -1.70 -5.70 -11.49
N GLN A 49 -0.75 -6.14 -12.30
CA GLN A 49 -0.56 -7.56 -12.60
C GLN A 49 -0.22 -8.38 -11.36
N LEU A 50 0.66 -7.87 -10.48
CA LEU A 50 0.97 -8.54 -9.22
C LEU A 50 -0.27 -8.73 -8.33
N ARG A 51 -1.21 -7.78 -8.36
CA ARG A 51 -2.49 -7.89 -7.63
C ARG A 51 -3.42 -8.94 -8.23
N PHE A 52 -3.48 -9.03 -9.55
CA PHE A 52 -4.25 -10.08 -10.23
C PHE A 52 -3.66 -11.45 -9.94
N LEU A 53 -2.34 -11.60 -10.05
CA LEU A 53 -1.65 -12.85 -9.73
C LEU A 53 -1.89 -13.29 -8.28
N ALA A 54 -1.85 -12.36 -7.33
CA ALA A 54 -2.16 -12.67 -5.93
C ALA A 54 -3.60 -13.20 -5.77
N ALA A 55 -4.57 -12.65 -6.51
CA ALA A 55 -5.95 -13.08 -6.47
C ALA A 55 -6.15 -14.44 -7.18
N GLU A 56 -5.47 -14.69 -8.30
CA GLU A 56 -5.53 -15.97 -9.04
C GLU A 56 -5.02 -17.16 -8.20
N HIS A 57 -4.04 -16.91 -7.34
CA HIS A 57 -3.40 -17.93 -6.50
C HIS A 57 -3.86 -17.93 -5.04
N ASP A 58 -4.94 -17.24 -4.70
CA ASP A 58 -5.46 -17.10 -3.33
C ASP A 58 -4.36 -16.75 -2.30
N THR A 59 -3.46 -15.85 -2.69
CA THR A 59 -2.29 -15.43 -1.89
C THR A 59 -2.24 -13.91 -1.75
N ASN A 60 -1.11 -13.38 -1.25
CA ASN A 60 -0.89 -11.96 -1.11
C ASN A 60 0.39 -11.50 -1.83
N GLN A 61 0.46 -10.21 -2.12
CA GLN A 61 1.60 -9.61 -2.82
C GLN A 61 2.92 -9.76 -2.04
N GLN A 62 2.89 -9.81 -0.71
CA GLN A 62 4.10 -9.99 0.11
C GLN A 62 4.70 -11.38 -0.10
N ALA A 63 3.86 -12.42 -0.16
CA ALA A 63 4.29 -13.79 -0.42
C ALA A 63 4.87 -13.93 -1.84
N LEU A 64 4.21 -13.36 -2.85
CA LEU A 64 4.73 -13.36 -4.23
C LEU A 64 6.07 -12.61 -4.36
N MET A 65 6.23 -11.48 -3.67
CA MET A 65 7.50 -10.76 -3.66
C MET A 65 8.60 -11.55 -2.93
N THR A 66 8.23 -12.33 -1.92
CA THR A 66 9.14 -13.22 -1.20
C THR A 66 9.63 -14.35 -2.11
N GLU A 67 8.70 -14.98 -2.83
CA GLU A 67 9.00 -15.98 -3.86
C GLU A 67 9.91 -15.42 -4.95
N ALA A 68 9.60 -14.23 -5.47
CA ALA A 68 10.43 -13.57 -6.48
C ALA A 68 11.87 -13.30 -6.01
N LEU A 69 12.07 -12.95 -4.72
CA LEU A 69 13.39 -12.78 -4.13
C LEU A 69 14.15 -14.11 -4.02
N ASN A 70 13.48 -15.18 -3.59
CA ASN A 70 14.08 -16.52 -3.54
C ASN A 70 14.48 -17.00 -4.95
N LEU A 71 13.61 -16.80 -5.96
CA LEU A 71 13.92 -17.11 -7.36
C LEU A 71 15.14 -16.32 -7.88
N LEU A 72 15.26 -15.05 -7.50
CA LEU A 72 16.43 -14.24 -7.82
C LEU A 72 17.69 -14.80 -7.16
N PHE A 73 17.61 -15.18 -5.90
CA PHE A 73 18.75 -15.71 -5.14
C PHE A 73 19.22 -17.04 -5.69
N HIS A 74 18.29 -17.95 -5.98
CA HIS A 74 18.57 -19.20 -6.66
C HIS A 74 19.30 -18.96 -7.99
N LYS A 75 18.85 -17.99 -8.80
CA LYS A 75 19.53 -17.61 -10.05
C LYS A 75 20.99 -17.17 -9.84
N TYR A 76 21.32 -16.60 -8.67
CA TYR A 76 22.68 -16.19 -8.31
C TYR A 76 23.43 -17.21 -7.43
N GLY A 77 22.90 -18.43 -7.27
CA GLY A 77 23.51 -19.48 -6.44
C GLY A 77 23.56 -19.14 -4.95
N LYS A 78 22.61 -18.31 -4.48
CA LYS A 78 22.45 -17.94 -3.07
C LYS A 78 21.36 -18.82 -2.43
N PRO A 79 21.49 -19.15 -1.13
CA PRO A 79 20.43 -19.85 -0.41
C PRO A 79 19.17 -19.00 -0.35
N GLU A 80 18.02 -19.66 -0.25
CA GLU A 80 16.73 -19.02 0.01
C GLU A 80 16.75 -18.34 1.39
N ILE A 81 16.04 -17.21 1.51
CA ILE A 81 16.11 -16.33 2.70
C ILE A 81 14.77 -16.19 3.41
N ALA A 82 13.71 -16.78 2.88
CA ALA A 82 12.35 -16.51 3.33
C ALA A 82 11.41 -17.68 3.10
#